data_AF-A0A1L6ZHE3-F1
#
_entry.id   AF-A0A1L6ZHE3-F1
#
_cell.length_a   1.000
_cell.length_b   1.000
_cell.length_c   1.000
_cell.angle_alpha   90.00
_cell.angle_beta   90.00
_cell.angle_gamma   90.00
#
_symmetry.space_group_name_H-M   'P 1'
#
loop_
_entity.id
_entity.type
_entity.pdbx_description
1 polymer ?
#
loop_
_entity_poly.entity_id
_entity_poly.type
_entity_poly.pdbx_seq_one_letter_code
_entity_poly.pdbx_strand_id
1 'polypeptide(L)'
;MADMDIEGFEDLTRFFNKIGDDVEKAEKVALKAGGEVIAEHQKRNVNKSSKNQPHMVDNITVSAARESKDGELFVSVGPNRKVAYRGRFLEWGTSKMPPHPFIEKSAIEGEGQAVKIMERIITAPIK
;
A
#
# COMPACT_ATOMS: atom_id res chain seq x y z
N MET A 1 -34.41 -35.30 -22.61
CA MET A 1 -34.20 -34.46 -21.41
C MET A 1 -32.77 -33.96 -21.50
N ALA A 2 -32.59 -32.67 -21.67
CA ALA A 2 -31.29 -32.01 -21.78
C ALA A 2 -30.82 -31.65 -20.36
N ASP A 3 -29.84 -32.39 -19.85
CA ASP A 3 -29.14 -32.09 -18.58
C ASP A 3 -27.86 -31.25 -18.80
N MET A 4 -27.60 -30.89 -20.06
CA MET A 4 -26.32 -30.34 -20.52
C MET A 4 -26.17 -28.82 -20.32
N ASP A 5 -27.26 -28.09 -20.05
CA ASP A 5 -27.25 -26.63 -19.79
C ASP A 5 -26.90 -26.28 -18.34
N ILE A 6 -27.16 -27.19 -17.39
CA ILE A 6 -27.01 -26.92 -15.95
C ILE A 6 -25.52 -26.98 -15.52
N GLU A 7 -24.73 -27.90 -16.09
CA GLU A 7 -23.29 -28.02 -15.81
C GLU A 7 -22.49 -26.81 -16.35
N GLY A 8 -22.83 -26.29 -17.53
CA GLY A 8 -22.12 -25.16 -18.14
C GLY A 8 -22.24 -23.84 -17.37
N PHE A 9 -23.39 -23.61 -16.71
CA PHE A 9 -23.60 -22.42 -15.88
C PHE A 9 -22.83 -22.49 -14.56
N GLU A 10 -22.73 -23.68 -13.96
CA GLU A 10 -21.90 -23.92 -12.77
C GLU A 10 -20.41 -23.74 -13.06
N ASP A 11 -19.94 -24.19 -14.22
CA ASP A 11 -18.55 -24.01 -14.65
C ASP A 11 -18.22 -22.54 -14.96
N LEU A 12 -19.14 -21.81 -15.59
CA LEU A 12 -19.03 -20.36 -15.75
C LEU A 12 -18.96 -19.65 -14.40
N THR A 13 -19.85 -20.00 -13.48
CA THR A 13 -19.88 -19.41 -12.12
C THR A 13 -18.57 -19.69 -11.38
N ARG A 14 -18.04 -20.92 -11.47
CA ARG A 14 -16.76 -21.30 -10.88
C ARG A 14 -15.59 -20.53 -11.49
N PHE A 15 -15.61 -20.31 -12.80
CA PHE A 15 -14.61 -19.51 -13.50
C PHE A 15 -14.66 -18.03 -13.09
N PHE A 16 -15.85 -17.42 -13.03
CA PHE A 16 -16.03 -16.05 -12.57
C PHE A 16 -15.61 -15.88 -11.11
N ASN A 17 -15.98 -16.81 -10.24
CA ASN A 17 -15.56 -16.79 -8.83
C ASN A 17 -14.03 -16.91 -8.71
N LYS A 18 -13.39 -17.77 -9.51
CA LYS A 18 -11.93 -17.92 -9.52
C LYS A 18 -11.23 -16.65 -10.00
N ILE A 19 -11.74 -16.02 -11.06
CA ILE A 19 -11.22 -14.72 -11.52
C ILE A 19 -11.41 -13.67 -10.43
N GLY A 20 -12.58 -13.61 -9.79
CA GLY A 20 -12.85 -12.70 -8.68
C GLY A 20 -11.86 -12.87 -7.53
N ASP A 21 -11.63 -14.11 -7.09
CA ASP A 21 -10.68 -14.44 -6.02
C ASP A 21 -9.23 -14.09 -6.40
N ASP A 22 -8.84 -14.33 -7.65
CA ASP A 22 -7.50 -14.04 -8.15
C ASP A 22 -7.28 -12.52 -8.28
N VAL A 23 -8.33 -11.77 -8.67
CA VAL A 23 -8.33 -10.30 -8.70
C VAL A 23 -8.27 -9.71 -7.29
N GLU A 24 -9.07 -10.19 -6.34
CA GLU A 24 -9.06 -9.69 -4.96
C GLU A 24 -7.69 -9.90 -4.30
N LYS A 25 -7.04 -11.06 -4.56
CA LYS A 25 -5.67 -11.31 -4.13
C LYS A 25 -4.69 -10.37 -4.83
N ALA A 26 -4.84 -10.17 -6.13
CA ALA A 26 -3.99 -9.27 -6.91
C ALA A 26 -4.11 -7.82 -6.42
N GLU A 27 -5.29 -7.35 -6.05
CA GLU A 27 -5.51 -6.01 -5.47
C GLU A 27 -4.77 -5.82 -4.16
N LYS A 28 -4.87 -6.78 -3.22
CA LYS A 28 -4.14 -6.73 -1.94
C LYS A 28 -2.63 -6.72 -2.15
N VAL A 29 -2.13 -7.51 -3.10
CA VAL A 29 -0.70 -7.55 -3.46
C VAL A 29 -0.28 -6.24 -4.13
N ALA A 30 -1.10 -5.70 -5.04
CA ALA A 30 -0.88 -4.43 -5.71
C ALA A 30 -0.78 -3.28 -4.71
N LEU A 31 -1.76 -3.14 -3.83
CA LEU A 31 -1.76 -2.11 -2.79
C LEU A 31 -0.52 -2.17 -1.91
N LYS A 32 -0.11 -3.38 -1.50
CA LYS A 32 1.10 -3.55 -0.70
C LYS A 32 2.36 -3.13 -1.48
N ALA A 33 2.47 -3.54 -2.75
CA ALA A 33 3.60 -3.17 -3.60
C ALA A 33 3.66 -1.65 -3.88
N GLY A 34 2.51 -1.01 -4.14
CA GLY A 34 2.42 0.44 -4.27
C GLY A 34 2.81 1.16 -2.97
N GLY A 35 2.36 0.64 -1.83
CA GLY A 35 2.77 1.14 -0.52
C GLY A 35 4.27 1.01 -0.25
N GLU A 36 4.91 -0.06 -0.72
CA GLU A 36 6.37 -0.26 -0.59
C GLU A 36 7.15 0.77 -1.41
N VAL A 37 6.67 1.14 -2.60
CA VAL A 37 7.27 2.23 -3.39
C VAL A 37 7.25 3.55 -2.62
N ILE A 38 6.09 3.93 -2.06
CA ILE A 38 5.95 5.15 -1.27
C ILE A 38 6.84 5.08 -0.01
N ALA A 39 6.93 3.91 0.63
CA ALA A 39 7.78 3.70 1.80
C ALA A 39 9.26 3.95 1.47
N GLU A 40 9.74 3.52 0.30
CA GLU A 40 11.12 3.78 -0.13
C GLU A 40 11.40 5.27 -0.34
N HIS A 41 10.45 6.02 -0.91
CA HIS A 41 10.57 7.48 -1.02
C HIS A 41 10.58 8.14 0.37
N GLN A 42 9.74 7.69 1.30
CA GLN A 42 9.74 8.19 2.69
C GLN A 42 11.09 7.94 3.37
N LYS A 43 11.71 6.76 3.16
CA LYS A 43 13.03 6.43 3.72
C LYS A 43 14.14 7.33 3.18
N ARG A 44 14.04 7.79 1.94
CA ARG A 44 15.00 8.71 1.32
C ARG A 44 14.82 10.15 1.80
N ASN A 45 13.57 10.57 1.98
CA ASN A 45 13.23 11.94 2.37
C ASN A 45 13.37 12.19 3.88
N VAL A 46 13.32 11.15 4.72
CA VAL A 46 13.41 11.31 6.16
C VAL A 46 14.87 11.52 6.63
N ASN A 47 15.05 12.50 7.52
CA ASN A 47 16.35 12.78 8.12
C ASN A 47 16.81 11.64 9.06
N LYS A 48 18.09 11.27 8.97
CA LYS A 48 18.73 10.28 9.85
C LYS A 48 19.73 10.97 10.78
N SER A 49 19.63 10.69 12.08
CA SER A 49 20.60 11.14 13.07
C SER A 49 21.80 10.22 13.18
N SER A 50 22.91 10.70 13.76
CA SER A 50 24.06 9.87 14.15
C SER A 50 23.91 9.19 15.52
N LYS A 51 22.80 9.44 16.24
CA LYS A 51 22.58 8.91 17.59
C LYS A 51 22.23 7.43 17.55
N ASN A 52 22.70 6.66 18.53
CA ASN A 52 22.31 5.25 18.68
C ASN A 52 20.89 5.13 19.27
N GLN A 53 19.89 5.20 18.40
CA GLN A 53 18.47 5.10 18.73
C GLN A 53 17.70 4.47 17.57
N PRO A 54 16.46 4.00 17.76
CA PRO A 54 15.61 3.55 16.66
C PRO A 54 15.38 4.70 15.66
N HIS A 55 15.86 4.54 14.42
CA HIS A 55 15.72 5.54 13.38
C HIS A 55 14.42 5.38 12.61
N MET A 56 13.87 6.50 12.15
CA MET A 56 12.64 6.49 11.36
C MET A 56 12.83 5.81 10.00
N VAL A 57 13.99 6.01 9.34
CA VAL A 57 14.39 5.30 8.10
C VAL A 57 14.18 3.78 8.23
N ASP A 58 14.60 3.21 9.36
CA ASP A 58 14.59 1.76 9.57
C ASP A 58 13.21 1.24 10.04
N ASN A 59 12.27 2.16 10.30
CA ASN A 59 10.98 1.86 10.93
C ASN A 59 9.77 2.38 10.12
N ILE A 60 9.98 2.81 8.87
CA ILE A 60 8.88 3.03 7.92
C ILE A 60 8.36 1.68 7.44
N THR A 61 7.05 1.49 7.58
CA THR A 61 6.37 0.23 7.34
C THR A 61 5.11 0.44 6.51
N VAL A 62 4.72 -0.61 5.78
CA VAL A 62 3.44 -0.71 5.09
C VAL A 62 2.56 -1.67 5.87
N SER A 63 1.32 -1.28 6.16
CA SER A 63 0.37 -2.16 6.84
C SER A 63 -0.09 -3.31 5.94
N ALA A 64 -0.74 -4.31 6.53
CA ALA A 64 -1.61 -5.18 5.75
C ALA A 64 -2.73 -4.35 5.09
N ALA A 65 -3.23 -4.83 3.95
CA ALA A 65 -4.42 -4.27 3.31
C ALA A 65 -5.62 -4.39 4.26
N ARG A 66 -6.40 -3.31 4.35
CA ARG A 66 -7.59 -3.21 5.19
C ARG A 66 -8.71 -2.59 4.39
N GLU A 67 -9.92 -2.91 4.76
CA GLU A 67 -11.12 -2.32 4.16
C GLU A 67 -11.55 -1.11 4.99
N SER A 68 -11.91 -0.02 4.31
CA SER A 68 -12.53 1.15 4.90
C SER A 68 -13.97 0.82 5.32
N LYS A 69 -14.60 1.71 6.08
CA LYS A 69 -16.04 1.62 6.38
C LYS A 69 -16.89 1.66 5.11
N ASP A 70 -16.36 2.27 4.06
CA ASP A 70 -17.02 2.46 2.76
C ASP A 70 -16.71 1.33 1.75
N GLY A 71 -16.00 0.27 2.18
CA GLY A 71 -15.66 -0.88 1.32
C GLY A 71 -14.35 -0.74 0.52
N GLU A 72 -13.66 0.39 0.65
CA GLU A 72 -12.41 0.63 -0.09
C GLU A 72 -11.21 -0.09 0.54
N LEU A 73 -10.47 -0.85 -0.26
CA LEU A 73 -9.21 -1.47 0.17
C LEU A 73 -8.07 -0.44 0.20
N PHE A 74 -7.38 -0.33 1.33
CA PHE A 74 -6.25 0.59 1.52
C PHE A 74 -5.11 -0.03 2.33
N VAL A 75 -3.92 0.56 2.19
CA VAL A 75 -2.76 0.30 3.05
C VAL A 75 -2.30 1.61 3.69
N SER A 76 -1.84 1.53 4.93
CA SER A 76 -1.21 2.67 5.61
C SER A 76 0.30 2.60 5.46
N VAL A 77 0.92 3.69 5.02
CA VAL A 77 2.37 3.82 4.86
C VAL A 77 2.90 4.86 5.83
N GLY A 78 3.86 4.47 6.67
CA GLY A 78 4.48 5.42 7.58
C GLY A 78 5.29 4.77 8.70
N PRO A 79 5.81 5.58 9.63
CA PRO A 79 6.61 5.09 10.74
C PRO A 79 5.78 4.23 11.68
N ASN A 80 6.37 3.14 12.18
CA ASN A 80 5.71 2.28 13.14
C ASN A 80 5.45 2.99 14.50
N ARG A 81 4.62 2.36 15.35
CA ARG A 81 4.20 2.94 16.64
C ARG A 81 5.35 3.38 17.55
N LYS A 82 6.52 2.74 17.47
CA LYS A 82 7.68 3.05 18.35
C LYS A 82 8.29 4.42 18.03
N VAL A 83 8.25 4.83 16.75
CA VAL A 83 8.90 6.08 16.28
C VAL A 83 7.90 7.10 15.72
N ALA A 84 6.63 6.73 15.53
CA ALA A 84 5.60 7.58 14.93
C ALA A 84 5.43 8.94 15.61
N TYR A 85 5.60 9.03 16.93
CA TYR A 85 5.50 10.30 17.64
C TYR A 85 6.55 11.32 17.18
N ARG A 86 7.74 10.87 16.77
CA ARG A 86 8.80 11.73 16.22
C ARG A 86 8.50 12.17 14.80
N GLY A 87 7.82 11.33 14.02
CA GLY A 87 7.32 11.69 12.69
C GLY A 87 6.45 12.93 12.74
N ARG A 88 5.55 13.03 13.73
CA ARG A 88 4.69 14.22 13.92
C ARG A 88 5.49 15.51 14.14
N PHE A 89 6.61 15.45 14.83
CA PHE A 89 7.46 16.63 15.03
C PHE A 89 8.13 17.10 13.73
N LEU A 90 8.39 16.18 12.80
CA LEU A 90 8.92 16.53 11.49
C LEU A 90 7.81 17.04 10.57
N GLU A 91 6.62 16.43 10.59
CA GLU A 91 5.50 16.87 9.77
C GLU A 91 4.97 18.26 10.16
N TRP A 92 4.82 18.54 11.47
CA TRP A 92 4.21 19.80 11.94
C TRP A 92 5.23 20.83 12.44
N GLY A 93 6.48 20.42 12.61
CA GLY A 93 7.50 21.25 13.24
C GLY A 93 7.34 21.32 14.76
N THR A 94 8.22 22.10 15.37
CA THR A 94 8.27 22.35 16.81
C THR A 94 8.55 23.82 17.05
N SER A 95 8.47 24.28 18.30
CA SER A 95 8.78 25.68 18.65
C SER A 95 10.22 26.10 18.30
N LYS A 96 11.13 25.15 18.03
CA LYS A 96 12.56 25.41 17.75
C LYS A 96 13.01 24.93 16.37
N MET A 97 12.13 24.32 15.58
CA MET A 97 12.46 23.76 14.27
C MET A 97 11.24 23.84 13.34
N PRO A 98 11.36 24.38 12.12
CA PRO A 98 10.25 24.39 11.16
C PRO A 98 9.86 22.97 10.72
N PRO A 99 8.65 22.78 10.17
CA PRO A 99 8.24 21.49 9.62
C PRO A 99 9.13 21.08 8.44
N HIS A 100 9.45 19.79 8.42
CA HIS A 100 10.11 19.07 7.34
C HIS A 100 9.22 17.89 6.93
N PRO A 101 8.08 18.15 6.26
CA PRO A 101 7.12 17.13 5.89
C PRO A 101 7.75 16.18 4.86
N PHE A 102 7.78 14.89 5.18
CA PHE A 102 8.34 13.86 4.32
C PHE A 102 7.27 12.88 3.84
N ILE A 103 6.16 12.73 4.57
CA ILE A 103 5.09 11.79 4.22
C ILE A 103 4.39 12.22 2.92
N GLU A 104 3.85 13.44 2.87
CA GLU A 104 3.13 13.96 1.70
C GLU A 104 4.05 14.07 0.49
N LYS A 105 5.24 14.66 0.68
CA LYS A 105 6.26 14.76 -0.37
C LYS A 105 6.57 13.40 -1.01
N SER A 106 6.74 12.36 -0.20
CA SER A 106 7.06 11.02 -0.70
C SER A 106 5.88 10.33 -1.38
N ALA A 107 4.65 10.64 -0.97
CA ALA A 107 3.46 10.17 -1.66
C ALA A 107 3.41 10.74 -3.08
N ILE A 108 3.62 12.06 -3.24
CA ILE A 108 3.64 12.74 -4.54
C ILE A 108 4.76 12.20 -5.44
N GLU A 109 5.98 12.06 -4.91
CA GLU A 109 7.13 11.55 -5.66
C GLU A 109 6.95 10.07 -6.09
N GLY A 110 6.30 9.28 -5.24
CA GLY A 110 6.08 7.86 -5.45
C GLY A 110 4.84 7.50 -6.26
N GLU A 111 3.85 8.39 -6.36
CA GLU A 111 2.52 8.12 -6.90
C GLU A 111 2.57 7.47 -8.28
N GLY A 112 3.26 8.12 -9.24
CA GLY A 112 3.33 7.61 -10.61
C GLY A 112 4.03 6.25 -10.73
N GLN A 113 4.96 5.92 -9.84
CA GLN A 113 5.62 4.61 -9.81
C GLN A 113 4.74 3.55 -9.13
N ALA A 114 4.07 3.93 -8.04
CA ALA A 114 3.13 3.08 -7.33
C ALA A 114 1.98 2.65 -8.25
N VAL A 115 1.36 3.59 -8.96
CA VAL A 115 0.26 3.32 -9.91
C VAL A 115 0.69 2.34 -10.99
N LYS A 116 1.86 2.55 -11.61
CA LYS A 116 2.37 1.63 -12.66
C LYS A 116 2.61 0.21 -12.15
N ILE A 117 3.12 0.06 -10.93
CA ILE A 117 3.34 -1.26 -10.32
C ILE A 117 2.02 -1.92 -9.98
N MET A 118 1.07 -1.16 -9.42
CA MET A 118 -0.28 -1.66 -9.11
C MET A 118 -1.01 -2.12 -10.36
N GLU A 119 -1.03 -1.30 -11.42
CA GLU A 119 -1.63 -1.63 -12.71
C GLU A 119 -1.06 -2.93 -13.28
N ARG A 120 0.27 -3.09 -13.26
CA ARG A 120 0.93 -4.29 -13.74
C ARG A 120 0.52 -5.54 -12.96
N ILE A 121 0.32 -5.43 -11.65
CA ILE A 121 -0.07 -6.55 -10.79
C ILE A 121 -1.54 -6.91 -11.00
N ILE A 122 -2.43 -5.92 -11.06
CA ILE A 122 -3.88 -6.12 -11.23
C ILE A 122 -4.22 -6.69 -12.61
N THR A 123 -3.47 -6.30 -13.65
CA THR A 123 -3.72 -6.78 -15.03
C THR A 123 -3.08 -8.14 -15.34
N ALA A 124 -2.16 -8.61 -14.49
CA ALA A 124 -1.46 -9.89 -14.71
C ALA A 124 -2.39 -11.13 -14.72
N PRO A 125 -3.41 -11.26 -13.85
CA PRO A 125 -4.34 -12.40 -13.84
C PRO A 125 -5.36 -12.39 -14.98
N ILE A 126 -5.51 -11.26 -15.68
CA ILE A 126 -6.49 -11.06 -16.76
C ILE A 126 -5.94 -11.53 -18.12
N LYS A 127 -4.61 -11.67 -18.24
CA LYS A 127 -3.92 -12.19 -19.43
C LYS A 127 -3.76 -13.69 -19.38
#